data_AF-A0A960K5H6-F1
#
_entry.id   AF-A0A960K5H6-F1
#
_cell.length_a   1.000
_cell.length_b   1.000
_cell.length_c   1.000
_cell.angle_alpha   90.00
_cell.angle_beta   90.00
_cell.angle_gamma   90.00
#
_symmetry.space_group_name_H-M   'P 1'
#
loop_
_entity.id
_entity.type
_entity.pdbx_description
1 polymer ?
#
loop_
_entity_poly.entity_id
_entity_poly.type
_entity_poly.pdbx_seq_one_letter_code
_entity_poly.pdbx_strand_id
1 'polypeptide(L)'
;MRLDVSSWAPRFLLVAVVLLALAALRPPSPVPPGAPAGEFSAHRAAIHLESIAREPHVLGSAQLAKVREYLVAQLEALGLEAQIQEATAVRSGRGGLIGVGPVANVYARIPGSTGTSTVLLAAHYDSMPFTAGAADDGAAVAALLETARALAAGPPL
;
A
#
# COMPACT_ATOMS: atom_id res chain seq x y z
N MET A 1 -57.61 0.53 -6.66
CA MET A 1 -56.26 1.07 -6.92
C MET A 1 -55.31 -0.11 -7.09
N ARG A 2 -54.94 -0.48 -8.32
CA ARG A 2 -53.98 -1.58 -8.57
C ARG A 2 -52.57 -0.99 -8.51
N LEU A 3 -51.73 -1.49 -7.62
CA LEU A 3 -50.32 -1.09 -7.58
C LEU A 3 -49.64 -1.62 -8.86
N ASP A 4 -49.04 -0.71 -9.62
CA ASP A 4 -48.30 -1.08 -10.83
C ASP A 4 -46.90 -1.58 -10.45
N VAL A 5 -46.81 -2.89 -10.22
CA VAL A 5 -45.59 -3.61 -9.85
C VAL A 5 -44.53 -3.55 -10.97
N SER A 6 -44.92 -3.28 -12.22
CA SER A 6 -44.00 -3.16 -13.36
C SER A 6 -42.96 -2.05 -13.17
N SER A 7 -43.37 -0.93 -12.55
CA SER A 7 -42.49 0.21 -12.29
C SER A 7 -41.41 -0.06 -11.22
N TRP A 8 -41.51 -1.17 -10.50
CA TRP A 8 -40.60 -1.54 -9.41
C TRP A 8 -39.56 -2.59 -9.83
N ALA A 9 -39.88 -3.39 -10.84
CA ALA A 9 -38.99 -4.42 -11.38
C ALA A 9 -37.56 -3.92 -11.71
N PRO A 10 -37.34 -2.79 -12.41
CA PRO A 10 -35.99 -2.32 -12.68
C PRO A 10 -35.24 -1.88 -11.41
N ARG A 11 -35.94 -1.40 -10.39
CA ARG A 11 -35.34 -1.01 -9.11
C ARG A 11 -34.89 -2.25 -8.32
N PHE A 12 -35.73 -3.29 -8.29
CA PHE A 12 -35.35 -4.57 -7.67
C PHE A 12 -34.18 -5.23 -8.41
N LEU A 13 -34.18 -5.18 -9.73
CA LEU A 13 -33.06 -5.68 -10.53
C LEU A 13 -31.77 -4.90 -10.23
N LEU A 14 -31.82 -3.57 -10.17
CA LEU A 14 -30.67 -2.76 -9.81
C LEU A 14 -30.15 -3.10 -8.41
N VAL A 15 -31.03 -3.21 -7.41
CA VAL A 15 -30.64 -3.61 -6.05
C VAL A 15 -30.03 -5.00 -6.05
N ALA A 16 -30.60 -5.96 -6.77
CA ALA A 16 -30.05 -7.32 -6.87
C ALA A 16 -28.65 -7.32 -7.52
N VAL A 17 -28.44 -6.54 -8.59
CA VAL A 17 -27.13 -6.41 -9.24
C VAL A 17 -26.11 -5.77 -8.30
N VAL A 18 -26.48 -4.72 -7.57
CA VAL A 18 -25.60 -4.08 -6.58
C VAL A 18 -25.23 -5.07 -5.46
N LEU A 19 -26.20 -5.80 -4.91
CA LEU A 19 -25.94 -6.80 -3.87
C LEU A 19 -25.06 -7.94 -4.37
N LEU A 20 -25.28 -8.41 -5.60
CA LEU A 20 -24.45 -9.44 -6.23
C LEU A 20 -23.01 -8.93 -6.45
N ALA A 21 -22.86 -7.69 -6.92
CA ALA A 21 -21.56 -7.06 -7.09
C ALA A 21 -20.83 -6.91 -5.75
N LEU A 22 -21.51 -6.44 -4.70
CA LEU A 22 -20.94 -6.33 -3.35
C LEU A 22 -20.55 -7.70 -2.78
N ALA A 23 -21.34 -8.75 -3.03
CA ALA A 23 -21.01 -10.10 -2.63
C ALA A 23 -19.80 -10.64 -3.39
N ALA A 24 -19.71 -10.39 -4.71
CA ALA A 24 -18.61 -10.84 -5.57
C ALA A 24 -17.30 -10.08 -5.30
N LEU A 25 -17.38 -8.82 -4.85
CA LEU A 25 -16.23 -7.98 -4.51
C LEU A 25 -15.81 -8.07 -3.04
N ARG A 26 -16.47 -8.93 -2.24
CA ARG A 26 -16.16 -9.06 -0.82
C ARG A 26 -14.77 -9.72 -0.65
N PRO A 27 -13.79 -9.03 -0.07
CA PRO A 27 -12.49 -9.64 0.17
C PRO A 27 -12.61 -10.76 1.22
N PRO A 28 -11.66 -11.71 1.24
CA PRO A 28 -11.57 -12.67 2.34
C PRO A 28 -11.41 -11.94 3.67
N SER A 29 -11.88 -12.57 4.75
CA SER A 29 -11.65 -12.05 6.09
C SER A 29 -10.14 -11.91 6.35
N PRO A 30 -9.66 -10.77 6.88
CA PRO A 30 -8.26 -10.59 7.16
C PRO A 30 -7.75 -11.62 8.16
N VAL A 31 -6.57 -12.17 7.88
CA VAL A 31 -5.85 -13.05 8.83
C VAL A 31 -5.61 -12.27 10.13
N PRO A 32 -5.90 -12.84 11.31
CA PRO A 32 -5.78 -12.15 12.59
C PRO A 32 -4.31 -11.83 12.94
N PRO A 33 -4.07 -10.84 13.82
CA PRO A 33 -2.71 -10.41 14.17
C PRO A 33 -1.90 -11.49 14.92
N GLY A 34 -2.58 -12.48 15.52
CA GLY A 34 -1.95 -13.63 16.21
C GLY A 34 -1.64 -14.83 15.32
N ALA A 35 -1.86 -14.74 14.00
CA ALA A 35 -1.50 -15.80 13.06
C ALA A 35 0.03 -16.03 13.04
N PRO A 36 0.49 -17.22 12.62
CA PRO A 36 1.91 -17.54 12.54
C PRO A 36 2.76 -16.43 11.91
N ALA A 37 4.01 -16.30 12.38
CA ALA A 37 4.87 -15.21 11.96
C ALA A 37 5.16 -15.23 10.45
N GLY A 38 5.28 -16.41 9.84
CA GLY A 38 5.49 -16.54 8.39
C GLY A 38 4.28 -16.19 7.52
N GLU A 39 3.11 -15.88 8.10
CA GLU A 39 1.90 -15.54 7.36
C GLU A 39 1.68 -14.03 7.27
N PHE A 40 1.15 -13.57 6.14
CA PHE A 40 0.72 -12.18 5.97
C PHE A 40 -0.57 -11.91 6.75
N SER A 41 -0.64 -10.79 7.47
CA SER A 41 -1.86 -10.30 8.13
C SER A 41 -2.15 -8.84 7.78
N ALA A 42 -3.31 -8.58 7.18
CA ALA A 42 -3.73 -7.20 6.90
C ALA A 42 -3.96 -6.37 8.18
N HIS A 43 -4.21 -7.02 9.33
CA HIS A 43 -4.26 -6.32 10.62
C HIS A 43 -2.87 -5.80 11.04
N ARG A 44 -1.81 -6.58 10.81
CA ARG A 44 -0.43 -6.13 11.06
C ARG A 44 -0.02 -5.02 10.08
N ALA A 45 -0.40 -5.16 8.80
CA ALA A 45 -0.19 -4.12 7.80
C ALA A 45 -0.89 -2.79 8.17
N ALA A 46 -2.12 -2.83 8.69
CA ALA A 46 -2.88 -1.62 9.05
C ALA A 46 -2.16 -0.71 10.07
N ILE A 47 -1.34 -1.28 10.96
CA ILE A 47 -0.54 -0.51 11.92
C ILE A 47 0.46 0.41 11.21
N HIS A 48 1.08 -0.07 10.14
CA HIS A 48 1.98 0.75 9.32
C HIS A 48 1.20 1.84 8.58
N LEU A 49 0.02 1.51 8.07
CA LEU A 49 -0.83 2.46 7.36
C LEU A 49 -1.23 3.65 8.25
N GLU A 50 -1.57 3.40 9.52
CA GLU A 50 -1.88 4.47 10.48
C GLU A 50 -0.69 5.42 10.73
N SER A 51 0.54 4.90 10.66
CA SER A 51 1.76 5.70 10.82
C SER A 51 2.08 6.51 9.57
N ILE A 52 1.92 5.90 8.39
CA ILE A 52 2.22 6.52 7.08
C ILE A 52 1.17 7.57 6.72
N ALA A 53 -0.11 7.18 6.76
CA ALA A 53 -1.22 7.96 6.25
C ALA A 53 -1.88 8.87 7.31
N ARG A 54 -1.07 9.41 8.22
CA ARG A 54 -1.54 10.30 9.28
C ARG A 54 -1.87 11.71 8.77
N GLU A 55 -1.02 12.22 7.88
CA GLU A 55 -1.08 13.57 7.32
C GLU A 55 -0.61 13.56 5.86
N PRO A 56 -0.98 14.56 5.04
CA PRO A 56 -0.39 14.72 3.72
C PRO A 56 1.13 14.80 3.78
N HIS A 57 1.79 14.02 2.93
CA HIS A 57 3.24 13.84 2.88
C HIS A 57 3.71 14.00 1.42
N VAL A 58 3.52 15.20 0.89
CA VAL A 58 3.90 15.57 -0.47
C VAL A 58 5.42 15.64 -0.64
N LEU A 59 5.89 15.55 -1.88
CA LEU A 59 7.30 15.70 -2.24
C LEU A 59 7.93 16.95 -1.60
N GLY A 60 9.08 16.76 -0.94
CA GLY A 60 9.82 17.84 -0.28
C GLY A 60 9.26 18.30 1.08
N SER A 61 8.15 17.74 1.56
CA SER A 61 7.59 18.08 2.88
C SER A 61 8.36 17.43 4.04
N ALA A 62 8.31 18.07 5.21
CA ALA A 62 8.84 17.49 6.45
C ALA A 62 8.11 16.19 6.85
N GLN A 63 6.82 16.07 6.50
CA GLN A 63 6.08 14.85 6.79
C GLN A 63 6.54 13.67 5.92
N LEU A 64 6.88 13.90 4.65
CA LEU A 64 7.48 12.86 3.81
C LEU A 64 8.82 12.38 4.36
N ALA A 65 9.64 13.28 4.92
CA ALA A 65 10.88 12.91 5.60
C ALA A 65 10.63 11.98 6.81
N LYS A 66 9.63 12.29 7.64
CA LYS A 66 9.24 11.42 8.77
C LYS A 66 8.72 10.06 8.32
N VAL A 67 7.93 10.01 7.24
CA VAL A 67 7.49 8.73 6.65
C VAL A 67 8.71 7.93 6.20
N ARG A 68 9.66 8.55 5.50
CA ARG A 68 10.91 7.89 5.09
C ARG A 68 11.71 7.33 6.29
N GLU A 69 11.87 8.11 7.34
CA GLU A 69 12.53 7.67 8.59
C GLU A 69 11.82 6.47 9.22
N TYR A 70 10.48 6.50 9.25
CA TYR A 70 9.68 5.38 9.70
C TYR A 70 9.93 4.11 8.87
N LEU A 71 9.93 4.21 7.54
CA LEU A 71 10.17 3.07 6.65
C LEU A 71 11.54 2.45 6.88
N VAL A 72 12.58 3.26 6.98
CA VAL A 72 13.94 2.80 7.30
C VAL A 72 13.96 2.06 8.64
N ALA A 73 13.39 2.65 9.68
CA ALA A 73 13.33 2.03 11.01
C ALA A 73 12.56 0.70 11.01
N GLN A 74 11.47 0.59 10.25
CA GLN A 74 10.71 -0.67 10.13
C GLN A 74 11.53 -1.76 9.43
N LEU A 75 12.23 -1.42 8.34
CA LEU A 75 13.08 -2.38 7.63
C LEU A 75 14.26 -2.84 8.49
N GLU A 76 14.92 -1.93 9.20
CA GLU A 76 16.01 -2.24 10.12
C GLU A 76 15.55 -3.09 11.31
N ALA A 77 14.34 -2.85 11.84
CA ALA A 77 13.75 -3.67 12.89
C ALA A 77 13.49 -5.13 12.45
N LEU A 78 13.39 -5.37 11.14
CA LEU A 78 13.33 -6.73 10.56
C LEU A 78 14.72 -7.34 10.33
N GLY A 79 15.80 -6.63 10.68
CA GLY A 79 17.17 -7.05 10.42
C GLY A 79 17.60 -6.89 8.95
N LEU A 80 16.89 -6.08 8.17
CA LEU A 80 17.21 -5.81 6.77
C LEU A 80 18.10 -4.57 6.65
N GLU A 81 19.07 -4.62 5.73
CA GLU A 81 19.89 -3.46 5.39
C GLU A 81 19.06 -2.48 4.52
N ALA A 82 18.52 -1.45 5.15
CA ALA A 82 17.80 -0.38 4.47
C ALA A 82 18.78 0.59 3.81
N GLN A 83 18.57 0.89 2.53
CA GLN A 83 19.36 1.83 1.76
C GLN A 83 18.46 2.95 1.24
N ILE A 84 18.98 4.18 1.28
CA ILE A 84 18.34 5.36 0.70
C ILE A 84 19.07 5.73 -0.58
N GLN A 85 18.32 5.81 -1.68
CA GLN A 85 18.81 6.32 -2.95
C GLN A 85 18.17 7.66 -3.25
N GLU A 86 18.97 8.72 -3.26
CA GLU A 86 18.53 10.07 -3.58
C GLU A 86 18.78 10.41 -5.05
N ALA A 87 17.85 11.14 -5.66
CA ALA A 87 17.97 11.65 -7.02
C ALA A 87 17.14 12.92 -7.21
N THR A 88 17.44 13.69 -8.26
CA THR A 88 16.54 14.73 -8.76
C THR A 88 15.73 14.15 -9.90
N ALA A 89 14.42 14.01 -9.72
CA ALA A 89 13.53 13.49 -10.74
C ALA A 89 12.95 14.64 -11.59
N VAL A 90 12.80 14.37 -12.89
CA VAL A 90 12.11 15.25 -13.84
C VAL A 90 10.95 14.47 -14.44
N ARG A 91 9.74 15.02 -14.33
CA ARG A 91 8.52 14.42 -14.90
C ARG A 91 7.83 15.41 -15.83
N SER A 92 7.69 15.03 -17.09
CA SER A 92 6.83 15.74 -18.04
C SER A 92 5.37 15.35 -17.82
N GLY A 93 4.55 16.31 -17.42
CA GLY A 93 3.10 16.19 -17.25
C GLY A 93 2.32 16.56 -18.52
N ARG A 94 0.99 16.42 -18.45
CA ARG A 94 0.09 16.85 -19.54
C ARG A 94 0.15 18.37 -19.72
N GLY A 95 0.02 18.83 -20.96
CA GLY A 95 0.01 20.26 -21.29
C GLY A 95 1.38 20.95 -21.22
N GLY A 96 2.48 20.18 -21.21
CA GLY A 96 3.84 20.74 -21.18
C GLY A 96 4.33 21.17 -19.80
N LEU A 97 3.58 20.87 -18.74
CA LEU A 97 4.04 21.08 -17.36
C LEU A 97 5.22 20.15 -17.06
N ILE A 98 6.29 20.69 -16.46
CA ILE A 98 7.44 19.91 -16.02
C ILE A 98 7.48 19.98 -14.49
N GLY A 99 7.38 18.82 -13.85
CA GLY A 99 7.67 18.66 -12.42
C GLY A 99 9.15 18.33 -12.25
N VAL A 100 9.82 19.04 -11.34
CA VAL A 100 11.21 18.75 -10.94
C VAL A 100 11.27 18.75 -9.43
N GLY A 101 11.91 17.76 -8.83
CA GLY A 101 12.08 17.74 -7.38
C GLY A 101 13.02 16.64 -6.89
N PRO A 102 13.53 16.78 -5.66
CA PRO A 102 14.33 15.74 -5.02
C PRO A 102 13.42 14.57 -4.65
N VAL A 103 13.82 13.36 -5.03
CA VAL A 103 13.19 12.09 -4.66
C VAL A 103 14.17 11.25 -3.86
N ALA A 104 13.65 10.44 -2.95
CA ALA A 104 14.41 9.47 -2.18
C ALA A 104 13.69 8.13 -2.23
N ASN A 105 14.33 7.10 -2.76
CA ASN A 105 13.83 5.74 -2.69
C ASN A 105 14.37 5.07 -1.43
N VAL A 106 13.54 4.29 -0.75
CA VAL A 106 13.97 3.38 0.33
C VAL A 106 13.84 1.96 -0.18
N TYR A 107 14.89 1.17 -0.08
CA TYR A 107 14.84 -0.24 -0.45
C TYR A 107 15.69 -1.08 0.50
N ALA A 108 15.34 -2.36 0.59
CA ALA A 108 16.12 -3.37 1.28
C ALA A 108 16.02 -4.68 0.48
N ARG A 109 17.01 -5.56 0.64
CA ARG A 109 17.05 -6.86 -0.04
C ARG A 109 16.96 -7.99 0.97
N ILE A 110 16.03 -8.91 0.72
CA ILE A 110 16.02 -10.23 1.37
C ILE A 110 16.79 -11.18 0.45
N PRO A 111 17.90 -11.80 0.91
CA PRO A 111 18.65 -12.74 0.09
C PRO A 111 17.85 -14.04 -0.13
N GLY A 112 17.85 -14.54 -1.37
CA GLY A 112 17.36 -15.88 -1.69
C GLY A 112 18.46 -16.94 -1.53
N SER A 113 18.07 -18.20 -1.45
CA SER A 113 18.94 -19.35 -1.22
C SER A 113 19.84 -19.71 -2.40
N THR A 114 19.39 -19.46 -3.63
CA THR A 114 20.12 -19.85 -4.86
C THR A 114 20.66 -18.68 -5.69
N GLY A 115 20.10 -17.47 -5.53
CA GLY A 115 20.57 -16.24 -6.18
C GLY A 115 20.37 -16.14 -7.70
N THR A 116 19.57 -17.02 -8.32
CA THR A 116 19.41 -17.10 -9.78
C THR A 116 18.42 -16.09 -10.37
N SER A 117 17.62 -15.42 -9.55
CA SER A 117 16.58 -14.47 -9.96
C SER A 117 16.31 -13.44 -8.86
N THR A 118 15.72 -12.31 -9.24
CA THR A 118 15.30 -11.26 -8.30
C THR A 118 13.88 -10.84 -8.63
N VAL A 119 13.02 -10.79 -7.61
CA VAL A 119 11.69 -10.17 -7.68
C VAL A 119 11.77 -8.82 -6.99
N LEU A 120 11.30 -7.77 -7.67
CA LEU A 120 11.15 -6.45 -7.10
C LEU A 120 9.68 -6.23 -6.74
N LEU A 121 9.43 -5.91 -5.49
CA LEU A 121 8.16 -5.36 -5.02
C LEU A 121 8.37 -3.88 -4.73
N ALA A 122 7.50 -3.02 -5.26
CA ALA A 122 7.63 -1.57 -5.13
C ALA A 122 6.26 -0.91 -4.96
N ALA A 123 6.24 0.17 -4.19
CA ALA A 123 5.12 1.06 -3.94
C ALA A 123 5.69 2.48 -3.76
N HIS A 124 4.91 3.51 -4.07
CA HIS A 124 5.33 4.88 -3.74
C HIS A 124 4.79 5.28 -2.37
N TYR A 125 5.51 6.16 -1.67
CA TYR A 125 5.18 6.53 -0.29
C TYR A 125 5.01 8.04 -0.12
N ASP A 126 4.95 8.80 -1.22
CA ASP A 126 4.52 10.19 -1.24
C ASP A 126 3.00 10.29 -1.45
N SER A 127 2.39 11.36 -0.95
CA SER A 127 0.98 11.64 -1.18
C SER A 127 0.77 12.82 -2.12
N MET A 128 -0.46 12.93 -2.62
CA MET A 128 -0.93 14.15 -3.28
C MET A 128 -1.27 15.25 -2.25
N PRO A 129 -1.22 16.53 -2.67
CA PRO A 129 -1.64 17.64 -1.82
C PRO A 129 -3.02 17.42 -1.22
N PHE A 130 -3.19 17.78 0.05
CA PHE A 130 -4.45 17.71 0.81
C PHE A 130 -5.01 16.29 1.02
N THR A 131 -4.26 15.25 0.67
CA THR A 131 -4.65 13.85 0.90
C THR A 131 -3.64 13.18 1.82
N ALA A 132 -4.10 12.35 2.76
CA ALA A 132 -3.23 11.60 3.64
C ALA A 132 -2.56 10.40 2.97
N GLY A 133 -2.89 10.09 1.71
CA GLY A 133 -2.25 9.02 0.94
C GLY A 133 -2.57 7.59 1.43
N ALA A 134 -3.70 7.36 2.10
CA ALA A 134 -4.00 6.06 2.68
C ALA A 134 -4.17 4.95 1.63
N ALA A 135 -5.06 5.16 0.65
CA ALA A 135 -5.27 4.19 -0.43
C ALA A 135 -4.22 4.32 -1.56
N ASP A 136 -3.76 5.55 -1.80
CA ASP A 136 -2.82 5.92 -2.86
C ASP A 136 -1.62 6.65 -2.21
N ASP A 137 -0.55 5.95 -1.84
CA ASP A 137 -0.33 4.49 -1.99
C ASP A 137 0.16 3.84 -0.67
N GLY A 138 -0.19 4.46 0.46
CA GLY A 138 0.18 4.00 1.80
C GLY A 138 -0.24 2.57 2.10
N ALA A 139 -1.38 2.11 1.55
CA ALA A 139 -1.86 0.75 1.71
C ALA A 139 -0.92 -0.27 1.07
N ALA A 140 -0.35 0.01 -0.11
CA ALA A 140 0.63 -0.86 -0.73
C ALA A 140 1.95 -0.85 0.05
N VAL A 141 2.42 0.32 0.50
CA VAL A 141 3.63 0.42 1.35
C VAL A 141 3.47 -0.41 2.63
N ALA A 142 2.32 -0.29 3.30
CA ALA A 142 1.98 -1.09 4.48
C ALA A 142 1.94 -2.60 4.18
N ALA A 143 1.39 -2.99 3.03
CA ALA A 143 1.38 -4.38 2.59
C ALA A 143 2.81 -4.89 2.29
N LEU A 144 3.69 -4.07 1.73
CA LEU A 144 5.09 -4.44 1.49
C LEU A 144 5.88 -4.64 2.78
N LEU A 145 5.66 -3.79 3.80
CA LEU A 145 6.29 -3.97 5.11
C LEU A 145 5.83 -5.28 5.79
N GLU A 146 4.53 -5.58 5.79
CA GLU A 146 4.03 -6.85 6.33
C GLU A 146 4.49 -8.05 5.50
N THR A 147 4.60 -7.90 4.18
CA THR A 147 5.17 -8.95 3.31
C THR A 147 6.63 -9.20 3.65
N ALA A 148 7.44 -8.15 3.80
CA ALA A 148 8.84 -8.28 4.21
C ALA A 148 8.97 -8.98 5.58
N ARG A 149 8.11 -8.61 6.55
CA ARG A 149 8.06 -9.26 7.87
C ARG A 149 7.69 -10.74 7.78
N ALA A 150 6.67 -11.09 6.98
CA ALA A 150 6.25 -12.47 6.79
C ALA A 150 7.33 -13.31 6.10
N LEU A 151 7.99 -12.77 5.08
CA LEU A 151 9.09 -13.44 4.38
C LEU A 151 10.32 -13.63 5.27
N ALA A 152 10.70 -12.62 6.07
CA ALA A 152 11.83 -12.70 6.99
C ALA A 152 11.61 -13.73 8.13
N ALA A 153 10.35 -13.95 8.51
CA ALA A 153 9.97 -14.93 9.54
C ALA A 153 9.61 -16.32 8.97
N GLY A 154 9.51 -16.45 7.64
CA GLY A 154 9.15 -17.68 6.96
C GLY A 154 10.37 -18.58 6.65
N PRO A 155 10.15 -19.69 5.93
CA PRO A 155 11.23 -20.47 5.36
C PRO A 155 12.13 -19.61 4.44
N PRO A 156 13.43 -19.95 4.29
CA PRO A 156 14.31 -19.26 3.35
C PRO A 156 13.75 -19.22 1.93
N LEU A 157 13.93 -18.08 1.24
CA LEU A 157 13.49 -17.84 -0.14
C LEU A 157 14.28 -18.62 -1.19
#